data_AF-A0A6B3FPB3-F1
#
_entry.id   AF-A0A6B3FPB3-F1
#
_cell.length_a   1.000
_cell.length_b   1.000
_cell.length_c   1.000
_cell.angle_alpha   90.00
_cell.angle_beta   90.00
_cell.angle_gamma   90.00
#
_symmetry.space_group_name_H-M   'P 1'
#
loop_
_entity.id
_entity.type
_entity.pdbx_description
1 polymer ?
#
loop_
_entity_poly.entity_id
_entity_poly.type
_entity_poly.pdbx_seq_one_letter_code
_entity_poly.pdbx_strand_id
1 'polypeptide(L)'
;VVDAAARRPAPPGAWVDVAGYDQRALGRHLTAVELDRVSHGRKVFLMHDSGHACVVNTAVLELLPDGTPHEDGFLAESAMTTARRLRLPYS
;
A
#
# COMPACT_ATOMS: atom_id res chain seq x y z
N VAL A 1 -7.36 -9.94 4.98
CA VAL A 1 -6.27 -10.41 4.07
C VAL A 1 -4.91 -9.79 4.40
N VAL A 2 -4.80 -8.46 4.56
CA VAL A 2 -3.52 -7.79 4.87
C VAL A 2 -2.90 -8.27 6.19
N ASP A 3 -3.66 -8.31 7.28
CA ASP A 3 -3.17 -8.81 8.59
C ASP A 3 -2.58 -10.23 8.48
N ALA A 4 -3.29 -11.15 7.81
CA ALA A 4 -2.83 -12.52 7.63
C ALA A 4 -1.53 -12.59 6.79
N ALA A 5 -1.40 -11.77 5.74
CA ALA A 5 -0.18 -11.70 4.94
C ALA A 5 0.99 -11.11 5.75
N ALA A 6 0.72 -10.06 6.53
CA ALA A 6 1.67 -9.37 7.40
C ALA A 6 2.08 -10.16 8.65
N ARG A 7 1.49 -11.34 8.91
CA ARG A 7 1.94 -12.26 9.97
C ARG A 7 2.90 -13.34 9.48
N ARG A 8 3.01 -13.56 8.16
CA ARG A 8 3.93 -14.57 7.60
C ARG A 8 5.38 -14.22 7.95
N PRO A 9 6.25 -15.17 8.31
CA PRO A 9 7.66 -14.88 8.60
C PRO A 9 8.33 -14.12 7.45
N ALA A 10 8.95 -12.98 7.75
CA ALA A 10 9.68 -12.13 6.80
C ALA A 10 10.69 -11.25 7.55
N PRO A 11 11.74 -10.76 6.89
CA PRO A 11 12.64 -9.77 7.48
C PRO A 11 11.90 -8.50 7.95
N PRO A 12 12.41 -7.80 8.98
CA PRO A 12 11.86 -6.51 9.39
C PRO A 12 11.79 -5.52 8.21
N GLY A 13 10.66 -4.80 8.10
CA GLY A 13 10.45 -3.82 7.05
C GLY A 13 10.25 -4.40 5.64
N ALA A 14 10.10 -5.72 5.49
CA ALA A 14 9.75 -6.36 4.24
C ALA A 14 8.39 -5.88 3.70
N TRP A 15 8.18 -6.09 2.39
CA TRP A 15 6.94 -5.75 1.72
C TRP A 15 5.84 -6.78 1.96
N VAL A 16 4.61 -6.29 2.07
CA VAL A 16 3.37 -7.07 2.08
C VAL A 16 2.54 -6.64 0.88
N ASP A 17 2.45 -7.56 -0.08
CA ASP A 17 1.74 -7.33 -1.33
C ASP A 17 0.42 -8.08 -1.34
N VAL A 18 -0.66 -7.34 -1.50
CA VAL A 18 -2.02 -7.89 -1.53
C VAL A 18 -2.74 -7.28 -2.73
N ALA A 19 -3.59 -8.07 -3.40
CA ALA A 19 -4.38 -7.62 -4.53
C ALA A 19 -5.84 -8.02 -4.40
N GLY A 20 -6.69 -7.40 -5.22
CA GLY A 20 -8.13 -7.63 -5.22
C GLY A 20 -8.87 -6.81 -4.17
N TYR A 21 -8.34 -5.62 -3.83
CA TYR A 21 -9.06 -4.70 -2.98
C TYR A 21 -10.20 -4.03 -3.75
N ASP A 22 -11.42 -4.21 -3.25
CA ASP A 22 -12.63 -3.53 -3.72
C ASP A 22 -13.12 -2.61 -2.59
N GLN A 23 -13.13 -1.31 -2.85
CA GLN A 23 -13.56 -0.28 -1.90
C GLN A 23 -15.09 -0.21 -1.74
N ARG A 24 -15.87 -0.78 -2.67
CA ARG A 24 -17.35 -0.72 -2.67
C ARG A 24 -17.94 -1.32 -1.41
N ALA A 25 -17.31 -2.36 -0.87
CA ALA A 25 -17.72 -2.98 0.40
C ALA A 25 -17.62 -2.01 1.60
N LEU A 26 -16.77 -0.98 1.51
CA LEU A 26 -16.55 0.02 2.56
C LEU A 26 -17.18 1.39 2.23
N GLY A 27 -17.59 1.62 0.98
CA GLY A 27 -18.09 2.91 0.51
C GLY A 27 -17.03 4.02 0.44
N ARG A 28 -15.77 3.71 0.77
CA ARG A 28 -14.61 4.62 0.73
C ARG A 28 -13.31 3.82 0.62
N HIS A 29 -12.23 4.50 0.28
CA HIS A 29 -10.90 3.91 0.35
C HIS A 29 -10.45 3.71 1.79
N LEU A 30 -9.68 2.63 2.01
CA LEU A 30 -8.90 2.45 3.23
C LEU A 30 -7.85 3.56 3.34
N THR A 31 -7.51 3.90 4.56
CA THR A 31 -6.47 4.87 4.87
C THR A 31 -5.15 4.19 5.21
N ALA A 32 -4.05 4.93 5.09
CA ALA A 32 -2.71 4.49 5.48
C ALA A 32 -2.65 4.06 6.95
N VAL A 33 -3.30 4.84 7.84
CA VAL A 33 -3.38 4.57 9.28
C VAL A 33 -4.15 3.28 9.57
N GLU A 34 -5.20 2.96 8.80
CA GLU A 34 -5.90 1.69 8.93
C GLU A 34 -5.03 0.50 8.53
N LEU A 35 -4.18 0.67 7.50
CA LEU A 35 -3.21 -0.36 7.13
C LEU A 35 -2.10 -0.51 8.17
N ASP A 36 -1.66 0.57 8.83
CA ASP A 36 -0.64 0.49 9.88
C ASP A 36 -1.06 -0.38 11.07
N ARG A 37 -2.36 -0.41 11.40
CA ARG A 37 -2.89 -1.26 12.48
C ARG A 37 -2.71 -2.76 12.21
N VAL A 38 -2.57 -3.15 10.95
CA VAL A 38 -2.48 -4.55 10.52
C VAL A 38 -1.19 -4.89 9.79
N SER A 39 -0.29 -3.91 9.59
CA SER A 39 0.96 -4.09 8.85
C SER A 39 2.05 -4.77 9.67
N HIS A 40 1.96 -4.75 11.00
CA HIS A 40 2.99 -5.26 11.91
C HIS A 40 4.38 -4.68 11.61
N GLY A 41 4.43 -3.38 11.29
CA GLY A 41 5.68 -2.65 10.97
C GLY A 41 6.22 -2.90 9.56
N ARG A 42 5.41 -3.49 8.67
CA ARG A 42 5.79 -3.79 7.29
C ARG A 42 5.31 -2.71 6.32
N LYS A 43 5.96 -2.66 5.15
CA LYS A 43 5.51 -1.82 4.03
C LYS A 43 4.37 -2.53 3.33
N VAL A 44 3.21 -1.89 3.24
CA VAL A 44 2.01 -2.50 2.64
C VAL A 44 1.74 -1.86 1.30
N PHE A 45 1.54 -2.70 0.29
CA PHE A 45 1.01 -2.31 -1.00
C PHE A 45 -0.26 -3.12 -1.29
N LEU A 46 -1.41 -2.46 -1.26
CA LEU A 46 -2.71 -3.05 -1.52
C LEU A 46 -3.22 -2.63 -2.90
N MET A 47 -3.14 -3.54 -3.88
CA MET A 47 -3.59 -3.32 -5.24
C MET A 47 -5.12 -3.32 -5.33
N HIS A 48 -5.67 -2.24 -5.91
CA HIS A 48 -7.08 -2.14 -6.23
C HIS A 48 -7.45 -3.13 -7.34
N ASP A 49 -8.67 -3.66 -7.33
CA ASP A 49 -9.14 -4.65 -8.31
C ASP A 49 -9.09 -4.15 -9.77
N SER A 50 -9.29 -2.85 -9.97
CA SER A 50 -9.14 -2.18 -11.27
C SER A 50 -7.72 -2.26 -11.84
N GLY A 51 -6.70 -2.46 -11.00
CA GLY A 51 -5.29 -2.44 -11.41
C GLY A 51 -4.71 -1.03 -11.67
N HIS A 52 -5.54 0.01 -11.49
CA HIS A 52 -5.21 1.41 -11.77
C HIS A 52 -4.90 2.25 -10.51
N ALA A 53 -5.09 1.65 -9.33
CA ALA A 53 -4.84 2.31 -8.07
C ALA A 53 -4.28 1.34 -7.02
N CYS A 54 -3.72 1.89 -5.96
CA CYS A 54 -3.37 1.15 -4.76
C CYS A 54 -3.66 1.96 -3.49
N VAL A 55 -3.70 1.26 -2.37
CA VAL A 55 -3.64 1.86 -1.04
C VAL A 55 -2.35 1.40 -0.38
N VAL A 56 -1.59 2.33 0.20
CA VAL A 56 -0.34 2.04 0.92
C VAL A 56 -0.41 2.58 2.34
N ASN A 57 0.43 2.04 3.23
CA ASN A 57 0.51 2.49 4.62
C ASN A 57 1.53 3.62 4.80
N THR A 58 1.61 4.17 6.01
CA THR A 58 2.47 5.34 6.30
C THR A 58 3.93 5.07 5.98
N ALA A 59 4.43 3.87 6.28
CA ALA A 59 5.81 3.48 5.98
C ALA A 59 6.19 3.53 4.49
N VAL A 60 5.21 3.48 3.58
CA VAL A 60 5.43 3.66 2.14
C VAL A 60 5.25 5.13 1.75
N LEU A 61 4.30 5.84 2.36
CA LEU A 61 4.12 7.28 2.13
C LEU A 61 5.39 8.07 2.46
N GLU A 62 6.09 7.70 3.53
CA GLU A 62 7.38 8.30 3.93
C GLU A 62 8.52 8.08 2.92
N LEU A 63 8.35 7.14 1.99
CA LEU A 63 9.33 6.84 0.93
C LEU A 63 8.95 7.47 -0.41
N LEU A 64 7.76 8.07 -0.52
CA LEU A 64 7.34 8.70 -1.76
C LEU A 64 8.13 9.99 -2.00
N PRO A 65 8.44 10.32 -3.26
CA PRO A 65 8.92 11.65 -3.61
C PRO A 65 7.95 12.73 -3.15
N ASP A 66 8.50 13.86 -2.71
CA ASP A 66 7.72 15.04 -2.35
C ASP A 66 6.77 15.45 -3.48
N GLY A 67 5.54 15.81 -3.12
CA GLY A 67 4.51 16.22 -4.08
C GLY A 67 3.85 15.07 -4.86
N THR A 68 4.16 13.80 -4.55
CA THR A 68 3.41 12.68 -5.13
C THR A 68 1.94 12.77 -4.71
N PRO A 69 0.97 12.87 -5.65
CA PRO A 69 -0.42 13.07 -5.27
C PRO A 69 -1.00 11.79 -4.67
N HIS A 70 -1.61 11.92 -3.50
CA HIS A 70 -2.26 10.83 -2.79
C HIS A 70 -3.35 11.37 -1.85
N GLU A 71 -4.30 10.53 -1.48
CA GLU A 71 -5.34 10.84 -0.49
C GLU A 71 -5.32 9.76 0.60
N ASP A 72 -4.82 10.09 1.79
CA ASP A 72 -4.74 9.17 2.93
C ASP A 72 -4.16 7.77 2.60
N GLY A 73 -3.17 7.68 1.71
CA GLY A 73 -2.58 6.40 1.29
C GLY A 73 -3.12 5.85 -0.03
N PHE A 74 -4.22 6.39 -0.56
CA PHE A 74 -4.71 6.07 -1.90
C PHE A 74 -3.87 6.77 -2.98
N LEU A 75 -3.37 6.00 -3.94
CA LEU A 75 -2.63 6.50 -5.10
C LEU A 75 -3.26 5.95 -6.38
N ALA A 76 -3.45 6.81 -7.37
CA ALA A 76 -3.98 6.44 -8.68
C ALA A 76 -2.93 6.66 -9.78
N GLU A 77 -3.00 5.83 -10.83
CA GLU A 77 -2.29 6.02 -12.10
C GLU A 77 -0.76 6.22 -11.93
N SER A 78 -0.28 7.44 -12.22
CA SER A 78 1.14 7.79 -12.14
C SER A 78 1.68 7.73 -10.71
N ALA A 79 0.88 8.13 -9.72
CA ALA A 79 1.27 8.08 -8.32
C ALA A 79 1.39 6.64 -7.81
N MET A 80 0.47 5.77 -8.23
CA MET A 80 0.58 4.33 -7.99
C MET A 80 1.84 3.75 -8.62
N THR A 81 2.20 4.20 -9.83
CA THR A 81 3.41 3.77 -10.52
C THR A 81 4.67 4.13 -9.71
N THR A 82 4.70 5.32 -9.10
CA THR A 82 5.78 5.73 -8.19
C THR A 82 5.90 4.78 -6.99
N ALA A 83 4.79 4.51 -6.29
CA ALA A 83 4.78 3.56 -5.18
C ALA A 83 5.21 2.14 -5.59
N ARG A 84 4.84 1.71 -6.81
CA ARG A 84 5.22 0.40 -7.35
C ARG A 84 6.73 0.29 -7.62
N ARG A 85 7.40 1.38 -8.03
CA ARG A 85 8.85 1.38 -8.27
C ARG A 85 9.64 1.15 -6.98
N LEU A 86 9.21 1.73 -5.86
CA LEU A 86 9.85 1.53 -4.54
C LEU A 86 9.95 0.06 -4.11
N ARG A 87 9.15 -0.81 -4.70
CA ARG A 87 9.13 -2.26 -4.42
C ARG A 87 10.18 -3.03 -5.22
N LEU A 88 10.66 -2.48 -6.32
CA LEU A 88 11.58 -3.17 -7.21
C LEU A 88 13.03 -2.97 -6.71
N PRO A 89 13.84 -4.05 -6.62
CA PRO A 89 15.19 -3.99 -6.05
C PRO A 89 16.21 -3.16 -6.85
N TYR A 90 15.81 -2.56 -7.98
CA TYR A 90 16.68 -1.80 -8.90
C TYR A 90 16.03 -0.48 -9.35
N SER A 91 15.38 0.25 -8.46
CA SER A 91 14.86 1.59 -8.77
C SER A 91 15.81 2.70 -8.36
#